data_AF-A0AAN8RY68-F1
#
_entry.id   AF-A0AAN8RY68-F1
#
_cell.length_a   1.000
_cell.length_b   1.000
_cell.length_c   1.000
_cell.angle_alpha   90.00
_cell.angle_beta   90.00
_cell.angle_gamma   90.00
#
_symmetry.space_group_name_H-M   'P 1'
#
loop_
_entity.id
_entity.type
_entity.pdbx_description
1 polymer ?
#
loop_
_entity_poly.entity_id
_entity_poly.type
_entity_poly.pdbx_seq_one_letter_code
_entity_poly.pdbx_strand_id
1 'polypeptide(L)'
;MNCLLGLLVFLVGAASAVFLEPFAAQTLSFAIQPPPLTSEIFQPTFHHEPLPSKRVLAHRAVVINAENEARLPPHLLNPFYKNPRIAAALAKESWFGPGEEQVIDREAEKIPRVEVIKLLKQAGLARRR
;
A
#
# COMPACT_ATOMS: atom_id res chain seq x y z
N MET A 1 -46.73 -44.43 35.72
CA MET A 1 -45.35 -44.29 36.26
C MET A 1 -44.64 -43.21 35.45
N ASN A 2 -45.10 -41.97 35.57
CA ASN A 2 -44.74 -40.88 34.65
C ASN A 2 -43.91 -39.79 35.35
N CYS A 3 -43.18 -40.16 36.41
CA CYS A 3 -42.33 -39.24 37.18
C CYS A 3 -40.82 -39.47 37.00
N LEU A 4 -40.41 -40.48 36.22
CA LEU A 4 -38.98 -40.81 36.04
C LEU A 4 -38.40 -40.43 34.68
N LEU A 5 -39.23 -40.06 33.70
CA LEU A 5 -38.74 -39.66 32.37
C LEU A 5 -38.38 -38.16 32.28
N GLY A 6 -38.95 -37.32 33.16
CA GLY A 6 -38.68 -35.87 33.18
C GLY A 6 -37.34 -35.47 33.82
N LEU A 7 -36.72 -36.36 34.61
CA LEU A 7 -35.47 -36.07 35.31
C LEU A 7 -34.22 -36.38 34.48
N LEU A 8 -34.33 -37.26 33.47
CA LEU A 8 -33.19 -37.63 32.62
C LEU A 8 -32.94 -36.60 31.50
N VAL A 9 -33.96 -35.84 31.09
CA VAL A 9 -33.82 -34.76 30.10
C VAL A 9 -33.13 -33.52 30.69
N PHE A 10 -33.21 -33.31 32.01
CA PHE A 10 -32.54 -32.17 32.67
C PHE A 10 -31.06 -32.41 33.00
N LEU A 11 -30.57 -33.66 32.99
CA LEU A 11 -29.15 -33.96 33.29
C LEU A 11 -28.24 -33.98 32.05
N VAL A 12 -28.78 -33.92 30.83
CA VAL A 12 -28.00 -33.77 29.60
C VAL A 12 -27.80 -32.29 29.21
N GLY A 13 -28.50 -31.37 29.86
CA GLY A 13 -28.51 -29.94 29.53
C GLY A 13 -27.44 -29.06 30.19
N ALA A 14 -26.47 -29.63 30.91
CA ALA A 14 -25.54 -28.86 31.77
C ALA A 14 -24.04 -29.00 31.38
N ALA A 15 -23.72 -29.27 30.11
CA ALA A 15 -22.33 -29.41 29.66
C ALA A 15 -22.01 -28.72 28.33
N SER A 16 -22.72 -27.64 27.97
CA SER A 16 -22.40 -26.80 26.82
C SER A 16 -22.28 -25.34 27.21
N ALA A 17 -21.47 -25.06 28.23
CA ALA A 17 -21.03 -23.71 28.57
C ALA A 17 -19.51 -23.67 28.73
N VAL A 18 -18.79 -23.96 27.65
CA VAL A 18 -17.34 -23.71 27.57
C VAL A 18 -17.02 -23.24 26.15
N PHE A 19 -16.68 -21.95 26.06
CA PHE A 19 -15.87 -21.32 25.03
C PHE A 19 -16.52 -21.13 23.64
N LEU A 20 -17.40 -20.12 23.54
CA LEU A 20 -17.15 -19.11 22.50
C LEU A 20 -15.96 -18.28 23.01
N GLU A 21 -14.75 -18.58 22.53
CA GLU A 21 -13.74 -17.53 22.54
C GLU A 21 -14.28 -16.40 21.65
N PRO A 22 -14.29 -15.14 22.11
CA PRO A 22 -14.15 -14.08 21.14
C PRO A 22 -12.84 -14.40 20.44
N PHE A 23 -12.89 -14.70 19.14
CA PHE A 23 -11.71 -14.64 18.29
C PHE A 23 -11.18 -13.24 18.51
N ALA A 24 -10.23 -13.12 19.45
CA ALA A 24 -9.55 -11.89 19.70
C ALA A 24 -9.05 -11.52 18.34
N ALA A 25 -9.51 -10.38 17.82
CA ALA A 25 -8.86 -9.73 16.74
C ALA A 25 -7.42 -9.57 17.24
N GLN A 26 -6.56 -10.52 16.89
CA GLN A 26 -5.15 -10.30 16.80
C GLN A 26 -5.07 -9.27 15.69
N THR A 27 -5.28 -8.02 16.07
CA THR A 27 -4.74 -6.90 15.35
C THR A 27 -3.26 -7.22 15.34
N LEU A 28 -2.82 -7.79 14.21
CA LEU A 28 -1.43 -7.80 13.84
C LEU A 28 -1.06 -6.32 13.80
N SER A 29 -0.65 -5.81 14.94
CA SER A 29 0.04 -4.55 15.11
C SER A 29 1.43 -4.74 14.52
N PHE A 30 1.50 -5.21 13.28
CA PHE A 30 2.67 -4.94 12.47
C PHE A 30 2.59 -3.44 12.27
N ALA A 31 3.32 -2.71 13.10
CA ALA A 31 3.63 -1.33 12.83
C ALA A 31 4.33 -1.33 11.49
N ILE A 32 3.56 -1.18 10.41
CA ILE A 32 4.00 -0.46 9.22
C ILE A 32 4.15 0.97 9.72
N GLN A 33 5.16 1.21 10.54
CA GLN A 33 5.61 2.55 10.79
C GLN A 33 6.07 3.00 9.42
N PRO A 34 5.37 3.96 8.77
CA PRO A 34 5.93 4.54 7.57
C PRO A 34 7.35 4.99 7.94
N PRO A 35 8.34 4.78 7.04
CA PRO A 35 9.68 5.28 7.31
C PRO A 35 9.52 6.73 7.78
N PRO A 36 10.22 7.15 8.86
CA PRO A 36 10.14 8.52 9.31
C PRO A 36 10.29 9.39 8.08
N LEU A 37 9.35 10.33 7.89
CA LEU A 37 9.42 11.29 6.79
C LEU A 37 10.67 12.12 7.03
N THR A 38 11.81 11.64 6.57
CA THR A 38 12.98 12.46 6.35
C THR A 38 12.48 13.49 5.35
N SER A 39 12.34 14.73 5.79
CA SER A 39 12.10 15.88 4.92
C SER A 39 13.36 16.14 4.09
N GLU A 40 13.79 15.14 3.33
CA GLU A 40 14.56 15.36 2.11
C GLU A 40 13.59 16.10 1.22
N ILE A 41 13.79 17.41 1.10
CA ILE A 41 13.05 18.23 0.16
C ILE A 41 13.31 17.61 -1.22
N PHE A 42 12.36 16.81 -1.72
CA PHE A 42 12.39 16.34 -3.09
C PHE A 42 12.16 17.56 -4.00
N GLN A 43 13.25 18.20 -4.36
CA GLN A 43 13.29 19.13 -5.48
C GLN A 43 13.38 18.27 -6.74
N PRO A 44 12.36 18.25 -7.61
CA PRO A 44 12.52 17.67 -8.94
C PRO A 44 13.45 18.60 -9.72
N THR A 45 14.75 18.35 -9.65
CA THR A 45 15.70 18.98 -10.55
C THR A 45 15.59 18.29 -11.89
N PHE A 46 14.85 18.91 -12.81
CA PHE A 46 14.81 18.51 -14.22
C PHE A 46 16.13 18.88 -14.89
N HIS A 47 17.18 18.09 -14.64
CA HIS A 47 18.44 18.18 -15.37
C HIS A 47 18.29 17.37 -16.67
N HIS A 48 18.21 18.07 -17.81
CA HIS A 48 18.44 17.45 -19.12
C HIS A 48 19.93 17.10 -19.23
N GLU A 49 20.30 15.92 -18.76
CA GLU A 49 21.64 15.34 -18.92
C GLU A 49 21.58 14.31 -20.07
N PRO A 50 22.48 14.37 -21.07
CA PRO A 50 22.49 13.41 -22.16
C PRO A 50 23.03 12.07 -21.66
N LEU A 51 22.11 11.17 -21.29
CA LEU A 51 22.37 9.83 -20.76
C LEU A 51 23.50 9.06 -21.52
N PRO A 52 24.66 8.80 -20.89
CA PRO A 52 25.52 7.71 -21.32
C PRO A 52 24.86 6.37 -20.94
N SER A 53 24.82 5.43 -21.90
CA SER A 53 24.31 4.05 -21.81
C SER A 53 23.52 3.69 -20.54
N LYS A 54 22.19 3.73 -20.66
CA LYS A 54 21.16 3.31 -19.70
C LYS A 54 21.54 2.10 -18.83
N ARG A 55 22.31 2.30 -17.77
CA ARG A 55 22.25 1.46 -16.58
C ARG A 55 21.05 1.97 -15.81
N VAL A 56 19.96 1.20 -15.83
CA VAL A 56 18.79 1.47 -14.99
C VAL A 56 19.24 1.24 -13.55
N LEU A 57 19.84 2.25 -12.94
CA LEU A 57 20.16 2.21 -11.52
C LEU A 57 18.82 2.28 -10.79
N ALA A 58 18.42 1.17 -10.18
CA ALA A 58 17.23 1.14 -9.34
C ALA A 58 17.38 2.19 -8.24
N HIS A 59 16.28 2.88 -7.91
CA HIS A 59 16.28 3.88 -6.84
C HIS A 59 16.77 3.24 -5.53
N ARG A 60 17.56 3.96 -4.73
CA ARG A 60 18.20 3.44 -3.49
C ARG A 60 17.22 2.70 -2.57
N ALA A 61 16.01 3.22 -2.42
CA ALA A 61 14.97 2.59 -1.61
C ALA A 61 14.57 1.19 -2.14
N VAL A 62 14.54 0.99 -3.46
CA VAL A 62 14.24 -0.30 -4.08
C VAL A 62 15.35 -1.31 -3.79
N VAL A 63 16.61 -0.87 -3.84
CA VAL A 63 17.77 -1.72 -3.53
C VAL A 63 17.74 -2.18 -2.07
N ILE A 64 17.56 -1.23 -1.13
CA ILE A 64 17.50 -1.54 0.30
C ILE A 64 16.32 -2.48 0.62
N ASN A 65 15.16 -2.25 0.03
CA ASN A 65 14.00 -3.12 0.23
C ASN A 65 14.25 -4.53 -0.32
N ALA A 66 14.83 -4.66 -1.51
CA ALA A 66 15.17 -5.96 -2.08
C ALA A 66 16.18 -6.74 -1.22
N GLU A 67 17.19 -6.05 -0.66
CA GLU A 67 18.15 -6.65 0.28
C GLU A 67 17.49 -7.12 1.59
N ASN A 68 16.55 -6.33 2.13
CA ASN A 68 15.81 -6.68 3.33
C ASN A 68 14.86 -7.85 3.09
N GLU A 69 14.14 -7.84 1.95
CA GLU A 69 13.25 -8.93 1.55
C GLU A 69 14.00 -10.24 1.36
N ALA A 70 15.21 -10.22 0.81
CA ALA A 70 16.04 -11.42 0.64
C ALA A 70 16.39 -12.13 1.96
N ARG A 71 16.27 -11.44 3.10
CA ARG A 71 16.53 -12.00 4.44
C ARG A 71 15.28 -12.56 5.11
N LEU A 72 14.09 -12.37 4.52
CA LEU A 72 12.85 -12.86 5.10
C LEU A 72 12.73 -14.38 5.01
N PRO A 73 12.12 -15.03 6.01
CA PRO A 73 11.86 -16.46 5.96
C PRO A 73 10.86 -16.82 4.84
N PRO A 74 10.88 -18.06 4.31
CA PRO A 74 10.13 -18.43 3.10
C PRO A 74 8.62 -18.23 3.15
N HIS A 75 8.02 -18.23 4.33
CA HIS A 75 6.58 -18.05 4.53
C HIS A 75 6.15 -16.57 4.53
N LEU A 76 7.09 -15.64 4.70
CA LEU A 76 6.87 -14.19 4.55
C LEU A 76 7.23 -13.68 3.16
N LEU A 77 7.93 -14.50 2.36
CA LEU A 77 8.21 -14.19 0.97
C LEU A 77 6.96 -14.41 0.12
N ASN A 78 6.65 -13.45 -0.74
CA ASN A 78 5.55 -13.59 -1.68
C ASN A 78 5.91 -14.65 -2.75
N PRO A 79 5.20 -15.80 -2.83
CA PRO A 79 5.50 -16.84 -3.83
C PRO A 79 5.12 -16.40 -5.25
N PHE A 80 4.26 -15.38 -5.40
CA PHE A 80 3.74 -14.91 -6.68
C PHE A 80 4.86 -14.48 -7.64
N TYR A 81 5.89 -13.79 -7.13
CA TYR A 81 7.01 -13.30 -7.93
C TYR A 81 8.06 -14.39 -8.26
N LYS A 82 7.95 -15.60 -7.70
CA LYS A 82 8.89 -16.70 -8.00
C LYS A 82 8.71 -17.25 -9.41
N ASN A 83 7.53 -17.06 -10.01
CA ASN A 83 7.29 -17.49 -11.38
C ASN A 83 7.86 -16.44 -12.36
N PRO A 84 8.88 -16.78 -13.16
CA PRO A 84 9.53 -15.82 -14.05
C PRO A 84 8.57 -15.27 -15.10
N ARG A 85 7.55 -16.05 -15.50
CA ARG A 85 6.54 -15.61 -16.47
C ARG A 85 5.62 -14.53 -15.88
N ILE A 86 5.25 -14.67 -14.61
CA ILE A 86 4.40 -13.70 -13.89
C ILE A 86 5.18 -12.40 -13.66
N ALA A 87 6.41 -12.50 -13.17
CA ALA A 87 7.27 -11.35 -12.96
C ALA A 87 7.51 -10.57 -14.27
N ALA A 88 7.80 -11.29 -15.36
CA ALA A 88 8.00 -10.68 -16.68
C ALA A 88 6.71 -10.05 -17.26
N ALA A 89 5.53 -10.61 -16.97
CA ALA A 89 4.27 -10.04 -17.41
C ALA A 89 3.93 -8.74 -16.66
N LEU A 90 4.07 -8.73 -15.33
CA LEU A 90 3.83 -7.52 -14.52
C LEU A 90 4.81 -6.39 -14.85
N ALA A 91 6.07 -6.72 -15.12
CA ALA A 91 7.06 -5.71 -15.51
C ALA A 91 6.68 -5.00 -16.81
N LYS A 92 5.91 -5.63 -17.71
CA LYS A 92 5.47 -5.02 -18.98
C LYS A 92 4.37 -3.98 -18.79
N GLU A 93 3.47 -4.17 -17.83
CA GLU A 93 2.29 -3.31 -17.64
C GLU A 93 2.48 -2.28 -16.52
N SER A 94 3.70 -2.11 -16.00
CA SER A 94 3.95 -1.27 -14.82
C SER A 94 3.73 0.23 -15.03
N TRP A 95 3.60 0.71 -16.26
CA TRP A 95 3.59 2.16 -16.53
C TRP A 95 2.32 2.62 -17.27
N PHE A 96 2.10 2.14 -18.49
CA PHE A 96 0.90 2.47 -19.27
C PHE A 96 0.34 1.19 -19.87
N GLY A 97 -0.95 0.96 -19.66
CA GLY A 97 -1.69 -0.12 -20.28
C GLY A 97 -2.03 0.15 -21.75
N PRO A 98 -2.61 -0.84 -22.46
CA PRO A 98 -3.09 -0.65 -23.82
C PRO A 98 -4.15 0.47 -23.89
N GLY A 99 -3.86 1.51 -24.67
CA GLY A 99 -4.76 2.68 -24.82
C GLY A 99 -4.54 3.78 -23.78
N GLU A 100 -3.56 3.63 -22.88
CA GLU A 100 -3.14 4.69 -21.97
C GLU A 100 -1.94 5.44 -22.55
N GLU A 101 -1.96 6.77 -22.46
CA GLU A 101 -0.84 7.61 -22.86
C GLU A 101 -0.38 8.51 -21.71
N GLN A 102 0.91 8.81 -21.71
CA GLN A 102 1.43 9.83 -20.81
C GLN A 102 0.88 11.19 -21.23
N VAL A 103 0.08 11.80 -20.36
CA VAL A 103 -0.30 13.21 -20.54
C VAL A 103 0.88 14.08 -20.12
N ILE A 104 1.70 14.47 -21.10
CA ILE A 104 2.84 15.37 -20.94
C ILE A 104 2.35 16.81 -20.86
N ASP A 105 1.50 17.23 -21.80
CA ASP A 105 1.02 18.61 -21.90
C ASP A 105 -0.37 18.75 -21.27
N ARG A 106 -0.40 18.99 -19.95
CA ARG A 106 -1.66 19.22 -19.24
C ARG A 106 -2.13 20.65 -19.47
N GLU A 107 -3.40 20.83 -19.83
CA GLU A 107 -4.01 22.17 -19.94
C GLU A 107 -3.87 23.00 -18.65
N ALA A 108 -3.91 22.34 -17.49
CA ALA A 108 -3.72 22.98 -16.18
C ALA A 108 -2.30 23.53 -15.97
N GLU A 109 -1.28 23.01 -16.68
CA GLU A 109 0.09 23.52 -16.61
C GLU A 109 0.28 24.81 -17.41
N LYS A 110 -0.60 25.10 -18.37
CA LYS A 110 -0.63 26.37 -19.09
C LYS A 110 -1.05 27.54 -18.19
N ILE A 111 -1.70 27.25 -17.06
CA ILE A 111 -2.14 28.27 -16.12
C ILE A 111 -0.97 28.64 -15.20
N PRO A 112 -0.49 29.90 -15.23
CA PRO A 112 0.60 30.32 -14.38
C PRO A 112 0.21 30.24 -12.89
N ARG A 113 1.12 29.75 -12.04
CA ARG A 113 0.84 29.53 -10.60
C ARG A 113 0.41 30.79 -9.86
N VAL A 114 0.85 31.95 -10.32
CA VAL A 114 0.47 33.26 -9.77
C VAL A 114 -1.04 33.50 -9.93
N GLU A 115 -1.63 33.13 -11.07
CA GLU A 115 -3.06 33.27 -11.31
C GLU A 115 -3.88 32.33 -10.43
N VAL A 116 -3.42 31.08 -10.28
CA VAL A 116 -4.03 30.11 -9.35
C VAL A 116 -4.06 30.68 -7.94
N ILE A 117 -2.94 31.21 -7.45
CA ILE A 117 -2.85 31.80 -6.11
C ILE A 117 -3.79 33.03 -5.99
N LYS A 118 -3.86 33.87 -7.02
CA LYS A 118 -4.75 35.04 -7.05
C LYS A 118 -6.22 34.62 -6.95
N LEU A 119 -6.65 33.64 -7.75
CA LEU A 119 -8.00 33.09 -7.72
C LEU A 119 -8.34 32.52 -6.33
N LEU A 120 -7.44 31.75 -5.73
CA LEU A 120 -7.63 31.18 -4.40
C LEU A 120 -7.77 32.27 -3.31
N LYS A 121 -7.02 33.38 -3.41
CA LYS A 121 -7.15 34.52 -2.49
C LYS A 121 -8.48 35.26 -2.66
N GLN A 122 -8.97 35.38 -3.89
CA GLN A 122 -10.26 36.00 -4.19
C GLN A 122 -11.42 35.15 -3.67
N ALA A 123 -11.34 33.83 -3.83
CA ALA A 123 -12.33 32.87 -3.33
C ALA A 123 -12.29 32.66 -1.81
N GLY A 124 -11.29 33.20 -1.11
CA GLY A 124 -11.12 33.02 0.34
C GLY A 124 -10.50 31.67 0.75
N LEU A 125 -9.98 30.89 -0.20
CA LEU A 125 -9.31 29.60 0.05
C LEU A 125 -7.80 29.74 0.35
N ALA A 126 -7.20 30.90 0.08
CA ALA A 126 -5.80 31.18 0.44
C ALA A 126 -5.69 32.37 1.38
N ARG A 127 -4.80 32.25 2.37
CA ARG A 127 -4.53 33.31 3.35
C ARG A 127 -4.03 34.57 2.65
N ARG A 128 -4.68 35.69 2.93
CA ARG A 128 -4.17 37.03 2.59
C ARG A 128 -3.02 37.31 3.57
N ARG A 129 -1.79 37.25 3.05
CA ARG A 129 -0.62 37.83 3.72
C ARG A 129 -0.44 39.23 3.19
#